data_AF-A0AAV4C9R2-F1
#
_entry.id   AF-A0AAV4C9R2-F1
#
_cell.length_a   1.000
_cell.length_b   1.000
_cell.length_c   1.000
_cell.angle_alpha   90.00
_cell.angle_beta   90.00
_cell.angle_gamma   90.00
#
_symmetry.space_group_name_H-M   'P 1'
#
loop_
_entity.id
_entity.type
_entity.pdbx_description
1 polymer ?
#
loop_
_entity_poly.entity_id
_entity_poly.type
_entity_poly.pdbx_seq_one_letter_code
_entity_poly.pdbx_strand_id
1 'polypeptide(L)'
;MSSYRPISLTSHLGKVLETIINKRLTYHLEANNLISDTQAGFRKDRQTLDQIVALENSVKVAKTNSRTVGAIFLDLEKAYDTMWREGLLMKLKKLGIKGLMYNYIANFNRDRTFQVRVGSSLSSIKKQINSIPQGAVISPTLGNSTLIGSNNRVETHPPSLIFNTKKADWAKFQKLLNDAGPTKAICNHQHCENVLREIKSAALEAIPHNQHQRKIRKNNIKYSQTTNKYWWDETCQNAVNERKIALKELTKNNTQENITNFRMKRNKATAVIKKTKKAAWRNFVNNINIRDNPKKAWDQINSMRGTKLKSKKVASLENQNNSKFAANDKDKAELLCKQFEYISSDGNLEPEFMEIKNKAKKDKYKLLAKEVCRYNIDYYNLPISLKEIQEVLDNKKKSAPGEDAITYEIINQTPPSFKLKILALFNAIWISSNIPKQFKHAVVIPIYKQGKDKKDPGTQTRD
;
A
#
# COMPACT_ATOMS: atom_id res chain seq x y z
N MET A 1 8.20 -12.91 -14.35
CA MET A 1 7.51 -11.71 -13.78
C MET A 1 6.85 -12.05 -12.45
N SER A 2 7.27 -11.45 -11.32
CA SER A 2 6.73 -11.75 -9.97
C SER A 2 5.21 -11.57 -9.85
N SER A 3 4.56 -12.58 -9.28
CA SER A 3 3.11 -12.65 -9.00
C SER A 3 2.66 -11.81 -7.82
N TYR A 4 3.58 -11.19 -7.07
CA TYR A 4 3.27 -10.40 -5.87
C TYR A 4 3.71 -8.94 -6.03
N ARG A 5 2.90 -8.00 -5.53
CA ARG A 5 3.23 -6.57 -5.41
C ARG A 5 3.66 -6.27 -3.97
N PRO A 6 4.83 -5.65 -3.74
CA PRO A 6 5.24 -5.24 -2.41
C PRO A 6 4.54 -3.93 -2.00
N ILE A 7 3.64 -3.97 -1.00
CA ILE A 7 3.06 -2.74 -0.43
C ILE A 7 3.79 -2.36 0.86
N SER A 8 4.41 -1.18 0.89
CA SER A 8 5.18 -0.71 2.04
C SER A 8 4.30 0.00 3.07
N LEU A 9 4.24 -0.54 4.29
CA LEU A 9 3.67 0.12 5.45
C LEU A 9 4.78 0.86 6.21
N THR A 10 4.79 2.19 6.11
CA THR A 10 5.71 3.09 6.83
C THR A 10 4.99 3.86 7.94
N SER A 11 5.76 4.43 8.87
CA SER A 11 5.22 5.21 10.00
C SER A 11 4.29 6.33 9.53
N HIS A 12 3.10 6.43 10.12
CA HIS A 12 2.17 7.52 9.79
C HIS A 12 2.73 8.89 10.19
N LEU A 13 3.53 8.97 11.26
CA LEU A 13 4.17 10.22 11.67
C LEU A 13 5.15 10.69 10.58
N GLY A 14 5.95 9.76 10.02
CA GLY A 14 6.79 10.03 8.85
C GLY A 14 5.98 10.45 7.63
N LYS A 15 4.85 9.78 7.35
CA LYS A 15 3.95 10.15 6.25
C LYS A 15 3.34 11.55 6.40
N VAL A 16 3.12 12.05 7.61
CA VAL A 16 2.68 13.44 7.82
C VAL A 16 3.76 14.39 7.31
N LEU A 17 5.00 14.23 7.76
CA LEU A 17 6.15 15.02 7.29
C LEU A 17 6.33 14.92 5.77
N GLU A 18 6.31 13.70 5.22
CA GLU A 18 6.39 13.47 3.77
C GLU A 18 5.27 14.20 3.02
N THR A 19 4.06 14.26 3.58
CA THR A 19 2.93 14.97 2.94
C THR A 19 3.17 16.47 2.89
N ILE A 20 3.69 17.07 3.96
CA ILE A 20 3.99 18.50 4.02
C ILE A 20 5.03 18.85 2.94
N ILE A 21 6.13 18.08 2.91
CA ILE A 21 7.21 18.26 1.94
C ILE A 21 6.70 18.06 0.51
N ASN A 22 5.85 17.06 0.30
CA ASN A 22 5.25 16.80 -0.99
C ASN A 22 4.35 17.95 -1.46
N LYS A 23 3.51 18.50 -0.57
CA LYS A 23 2.66 19.66 -0.88
C LYS A 23 3.50 20.86 -1.32
N ARG A 24 4.59 21.16 -0.60
CA ARG A 24 5.51 22.25 -0.92
C ARG A 24 6.20 22.06 -2.27
N LEU A 25 6.70 20.85 -2.53
CA LEU A 25 7.33 20.50 -3.79
C LEU A 25 6.34 20.62 -4.96
N THR A 26 5.16 20.00 -4.84
CA THR A 26 4.12 20.09 -5.88
C THR A 26 3.72 21.53 -6.14
N TYR A 27 3.50 22.33 -5.10
CA TYR A 27 3.18 23.75 -5.26
C TYR A 27 4.25 24.49 -6.06
N HIS A 28 5.53 24.28 -5.73
CA HIS A 28 6.63 24.90 -6.46
C HIS A 28 6.70 24.46 -7.92
N LEU A 29 6.54 23.15 -8.18
CA LEU A 29 6.57 22.60 -9.54
C LEU A 29 5.43 23.13 -10.41
N GLU A 30 4.22 23.22 -9.87
CA GLU A 30 3.04 23.74 -10.56
C GLU A 30 3.14 25.25 -10.76
N ALA A 31 3.48 26.02 -9.72
CA ALA A 31 3.58 27.48 -9.79
C ALA A 31 4.65 28.00 -10.77
N ASN A 32 5.66 27.16 -11.07
CA ASN A 32 6.74 27.49 -12.02
C ASN A 32 6.59 26.74 -13.35
N ASN A 33 5.45 26.08 -13.61
CA ASN A 33 5.19 25.30 -14.84
C ASN A 33 6.30 24.28 -15.18
N LEU A 34 6.89 23.66 -14.16
CA LEU A 34 7.99 22.70 -14.30
C LEU A 34 7.53 21.29 -14.68
N ILE A 35 6.21 21.06 -14.75
CA ILE A 35 5.59 19.80 -15.15
C ILE A 35 4.85 20.03 -16.47
N SER A 36 5.09 19.17 -17.47
CA SER A 36 4.40 19.23 -18.76
C SER A 36 2.88 19.16 -18.59
N ASP A 37 2.14 19.96 -19.34
CA ASP A 37 0.67 19.92 -19.38
C ASP A 37 0.10 18.60 -19.90
N THR A 38 0.88 17.87 -20.69
CA THR A 38 0.52 16.52 -21.16
C THR A 38 0.61 15.47 -20.06
N GLN A 39 1.27 15.75 -18.92
CA GLN A 39 1.33 14.84 -17.78
C GLN A 39 0.07 15.02 -16.92
N ALA A 40 -0.82 14.01 -16.91
CA ALA A 40 -2.03 14.01 -16.08
C ALA A 40 -1.93 13.11 -14.82
N GLY A 41 -0.94 12.22 -14.74
CA GLY A 41 -0.80 11.30 -13.60
C GLY A 41 -0.64 12.06 -12.29
N PHE A 42 -1.42 11.71 -11.26
CA PHE A 42 -1.33 12.25 -9.88
C PHE A 42 -1.26 13.77 -9.70
N ARG A 43 -1.70 14.54 -10.70
CA ARG A 43 -1.82 15.99 -10.57
C ARG A 43 -3.22 16.32 -10.05
N LYS A 44 -3.28 17.37 -9.25
CA LYS A 44 -4.58 17.90 -8.81
C LYS A 44 -5.33 18.37 -10.05
N ASP A 45 -6.64 18.14 -10.08
CA ASP A 45 -7.54 18.63 -11.12
C ASP A 45 -7.21 18.08 -12.54
N ARG A 46 -6.50 16.95 -12.62
CA ARG A 46 -6.28 16.15 -13.84
C ARG A 46 -6.81 14.73 -13.64
N GLN A 47 -7.44 14.17 -14.67
CA GLN A 47 -8.03 12.84 -14.65
C GLN A 47 -7.60 12.01 -15.85
N THR A 48 -7.79 10.68 -15.75
CA THR A 48 -7.54 9.78 -16.88
C THR A 48 -8.43 10.07 -18.08
N LEU A 49 -9.61 10.66 -17.83
CA LEU A 49 -10.54 11.05 -18.87
C LEU A 49 -9.95 12.13 -19.78
N ASP A 50 -9.19 13.09 -19.25
CA ASP A 50 -8.58 14.17 -20.02
C ASP A 50 -7.67 13.61 -21.13
N GLN A 51 -6.90 12.56 -20.81
CA GLN A 51 -5.99 11.89 -21.75
C GLN A 51 -6.75 11.09 -22.82
N ILE A 52 -7.87 10.46 -22.43
CA ILE A 52 -8.73 9.74 -23.38
C ILE A 52 -9.35 10.73 -24.37
N VAL A 53 -9.86 11.86 -23.88
CA VAL A 53 -10.44 12.92 -24.72
C VAL A 53 -9.38 13.51 -25.66
N ALA A 54 -8.15 13.74 -25.18
CA ALA A 54 -7.05 14.23 -26.03
C ALA A 54 -6.70 13.24 -27.17
N LEU A 55 -6.67 11.94 -26.87
CA LEU A 55 -6.45 10.91 -27.89
C LEU A 55 -7.62 10.83 -28.87
N GLU A 56 -8.86 10.86 -28.37
CA GLU A 56 -10.06 10.84 -29.21
C GLU A 56 -10.12 12.04 -30.16
N ASN A 57 -9.81 13.24 -29.66
CA ASN A 57 -9.72 14.44 -30.47
C ASN A 57 -8.65 14.32 -31.55
N SER A 58 -7.47 13.77 -31.21
CA SER A 58 -6.42 13.52 -32.21
C SER A 58 -6.90 12.60 -33.33
N VAL A 59 -7.64 11.53 -32.98
CA VAL A 59 -8.23 10.60 -33.96
C VAL A 59 -9.28 11.30 -34.84
N LYS A 60 -10.16 12.12 -34.24
CA LYS A 60 -11.20 12.86 -34.97
C LYS A 60 -10.59 13.86 -35.96
N VAL A 61 -9.63 14.67 -35.52
CA VAL A 61 -8.95 15.68 -36.36
C VAL A 61 -8.23 15.02 -37.53
N ALA A 62 -7.53 13.91 -37.28
CA ALA A 62 -6.86 13.18 -38.36
C ALA A 62 -7.86 12.61 -39.37
N LYS A 63 -8.98 12.05 -38.89
CA LYS A 63 -10.05 11.54 -39.76
C LYS A 63 -10.64 12.63 -40.65
N THR A 64 -10.90 13.82 -40.10
CA THR A 64 -11.39 14.98 -40.88
C THR A 64 -10.39 15.41 -41.95
N ASN A 65 -9.09 15.29 -41.68
CA ASN A 65 -8.02 15.68 -42.59
C ASN A 65 -7.52 14.52 -43.49
N SER A 66 -8.24 13.39 -43.55
CA SER A 66 -7.82 12.19 -44.29
C SER A 66 -6.41 11.70 -43.93
N ARG A 67 -6.01 11.85 -42.66
CA ARG A 67 -4.74 11.38 -42.09
C ARG A 67 -4.98 10.21 -41.15
N THR A 68 -3.93 9.42 -40.92
CA THR A 68 -3.93 8.31 -39.97
C THR A 68 -3.22 8.72 -38.67
N VAL A 69 -3.74 8.27 -37.53
CA VAL A 69 -3.08 8.42 -36.22
C VAL A 69 -2.44 7.09 -35.82
N GLY A 70 -1.14 7.10 -35.56
CA GLY A 70 -0.46 6.03 -34.84
C GLY A 70 -0.40 6.35 -33.35
N ALA A 71 -0.65 5.34 -32.50
CA ALA A 71 -0.51 5.46 -31.05
C ALA A 71 0.52 4.44 -30.54
N ILE A 72 1.51 4.91 -29.79
CA ILE A 72 2.54 4.07 -29.14
C ILE A 72 2.28 4.10 -27.65
N PHE A 73 1.97 2.94 -27.08
CA PHE A 73 1.77 2.77 -25.64
C PHE A 73 3.02 2.15 -25.03
N LEU A 74 3.68 2.90 -24.15
CA LEU A 74 4.85 2.46 -23.41
C LEU A 74 4.45 2.12 -21.98
N ASP A 75 4.67 0.88 -21.56
CA ASP A 75 4.50 0.46 -20.17
C ASP A 75 5.88 0.17 -19.55
N LEU A 76 6.19 0.86 -18.46
CA LEU A 76 7.48 0.72 -17.78
C LEU A 76 7.40 -0.39 -16.74
N GLU A 77 8.18 -1.46 -16.92
CA GLU A 77 8.21 -2.56 -15.95
C GLU A 77 8.78 -2.07 -14.60
N LYS A 78 8.01 -2.29 -13.51
CA LYS A 78 8.42 -2.07 -12.11
C LYS A 78 9.01 -0.68 -11.83
N ALA A 79 8.44 0.34 -12.46
CA ALA A 79 9.01 1.68 -12.54
C ALA A 79 9.37 2.36 -11.19
N TYR A 80 8.64 2.06 -10.09
CA TYR A 80 9.03 2.53 -8.74
C TYR A 80 10.15 1.73 -8.12
N ASP A 81 10.18 0.43 -8.39
CA ASP A 81 11.17 -0.49 -7.81
C ASP A 81 12.55 -0.30 -8.47
N THR A 82 12.56 0.17 -9.72
CA THR A 82 13.77 0.38 -10.54
C THR A 82 14.23 1.82 -10.61
N MET A 83 13.54 2.76 -9.95
CA MET A 83 13.82 4.19 -10.16
C MET A 83 15.22 4.57 -9.69
N TRP A 84 15.98 5.16 -10.61
CA TRP A 84 17.37 5.53 -10.40
C TRP A 84 17.50 6.79 -9.55
N ARG A 85 18.06 6.63 -8.34
CA ARG A 85 18.19 7.70 -7.34
C ARG A 85 19.04 8.87 -7.82
N GLU A 86 20.22 8.62 -8.38
CA GLU A 86 21.08 9.71 -8.84
C GLU A 86 20.46 10.46 -10.03
N GLY A 87 19.81 9.73 -10.95
CA GLY A 87 19.07 10.33 -12.06
C GLY A 87 17.95 11.27 -11.58
N LEU A 88 17.19 10.87 -10.56
CA LEU A 88 16.19 11.73 -9.92
C LEU A 88 16.83 13.01 -9.36
N LEU A 89 17.92 12.89 -8.60
CA LEU A 89 18.58 14.05 -7.98
C LEU A 89 19.16 15.00 -9.05
N MET A 90 19.74 14.46 -10.13
CA MET A 90 20.20 15.27 -11.26
C MET A 90 19.04 16.03 -11.91
N LYS A 91 17.88 15.38 -12.08
CA LYS A 91 16.70 16.04 -12.66
C LYS A 91 16.16 17.14 -11.75
N LEU A 92 16.07 16.89 -10.44
CA LEU A 92 15.65 17.91 -9.47
C LEU A 92 16.58 19.13 -9.49
N LYS A 93 17.90 18.91 -9.59
CA LYS A 93 18.87 19.98 -9.74
C LYS A 93 18.69 20.77 -11.05
N LYS A 94 18.45 20.08 -12.17
CA LYS A 94 18.12 20.73 -13.46
C LYS A 94 16.82 21.54 -13.41
N LEU A 95 15.86 21.13 -12.59
CA LEU A 95 14.63 21.87 -12.32
C LEU A 95 14.83 23.06 -11.36
N GLY A 96 16.06 23.33 -10.89
CA GLY A 96 16.37 24.44 -10.01
C GLY A 96 16.08 24.20 -8.53
N ILE A 97 15.72 22.97 -8.13
CA ILE A 97 15.41 22.65 -6.74
C ILE A 97 16.71 22.59 -5.93
N LYS A 98 16.81 23.42 -4.88
CA LYS A 98 18.00 23.62 -4.05
C LYS A 98 17.66 23.59 -2.56
N GLY A 99 18.68 23.73 -1.70
CA GLY A 99 18.49 23.91 -0.25
C GLY A 99 17.94 22.69 0.50
N LEU A 100 17.12 22.94 1.52
CA LEU A 100 16.60 21.92 2.44
C LEU A 100 15.76 20.86 1.72
N MET A 101 14.97 21.26 0.71
CA MET A 101 14.19 20.31 -0.11
C MET A 101 15.05 19.30 -0.84
N TYR A 102 16.09 19.78 -1.52
CA TYR A 102 17.03 18.91 -2.22
C TYR A 102 17.72 17.95 -1.24
N ASN A 103 18.20 18.47 -0.10
CA ASN A 103 18.89 17.67 0.91
C ASN A 103 17.98 16.63 1.57
N TYR A 104 16.72 16.98 1.84
CA TYR A 104 15.72 16.05 2.34
C TYR A 104 15.47 14.90 1.35
N ILE A 105 15.18 15.22 0.08
CA ILE A 105 14.92 14.20 -0.96
C ILE A 105 16.16 13.32 -1.17
N ALA A 106 17.36 13.92 -1.14
CA ALA A 106 18.61 13.17 -1.23
C ALA A 106 18.77 12.17 -0.08
N ASN A 107 18.43 12.53 1.15
CA ASN A 107 18.55 11.64 2.31
C ASN A 107 17.34 10.71 2.52
N PHE A 108 16.19 11.01 1.92
CA PHE A 108 14.96 10.25 2.04
C PHE A 108 15.07 8.82 1.49
N ASN A 109 15.81 8.66 0.39
CA ASN A 109 16.04 7.38 -0.26
C ASN A 109 17.35 6.71 0.18
N ARG A 110 18.02 7.21 1.23
CA ARG A 110 19.28 6.63 1.75
C ARG A 110 19.00 5.66 2.90
N ASP A 111 19.74 4.54 2.93
CA ASP A 111 19.79 3.60 4.05
C ASP A 111 18.42 3.09 4.50
N ARG A 112 17.54 2.82 3.53
CA ARG A 112 16.21 2.28 3.79
C ARG A 112 16.28 0.77 4.04
N THR A 113 15.41 0.31 4.91
CA THR A 113 15.30 -1.11 5.24
C THR A 113 13.86 -1.56 5.18
N PHE A 114 13.65 -2.84 4.91
CA PHE A 114 12.32 -3.42 4.91
C PHE A 114 12.32 -4.85 5.45
N GLN A 115 11.13 -5.29 5.87
CA GLN A 115 10.83 -6.68 6.18
C GLN A 115 9.51 -7.07 5.51
N VAL A 116 9.39 -8.32 5.07
CA VAL A 116 8.13 -8.85 4.54
C VAL A 116 7.33 -9.49 5.67
N ARG A 117 6.03 -9.21 5.72
CA ARG A 117 5.09 -9.86 6.64
C ARG A 117 4.14 -10.77 5.89
N VAL A 118 4.10 -12.03 6.31
CA VAL A 118 3.11 -13.03 5.88
C VAL A 118 2.42 -13.56 7.13
N GLY A 119 1.09 -13.40 7.21
CA GLY A 119 0.34 -13.76 8.43
C GLY A 119 0.86 -12.98 9.65
N SER A 120 1.30 -13.69 10.68
CA SER A 120 1.93 -13.13 11.88
C SER A 120 3.47 -13.13 11.85
N SER A 121 4.08 -13.68 10.81
CA SER A 121 5.53 -13.85 10.73
C SER A 121 6.19 -12.72 9.93
N LEU A 122 7.34 -12.26 10.41
CA LEU A 122 8.21 -11.29 9.74
C LEU A 122 9.47 -11.98 9.21
N SER A 123 9.98 -11.54 8.06
CA SER A 123 11.27 -11.96 7.51
C SER A 123 12.46 -11.36 8.27
N SER A 124 13.68 -11.72 7.85
CA SER A 124 14.88 -10.93 8.16
C SER A 124 14.77 -9.49 7.61
N ILE A 125 15.47 -8.54 8.27
CA ILE A 125 15.58 -7.15 7.79
C ILE A 125 16.54 -7.12 6.61
N LYS A 126 16.10 -6.55 5.48
CA LYS A 126 16.92 -6.36 4.28
C LYS A 126 17.08 -4.88 3.96
N LYS A 127 18.18 -4.54 3.29
CA LYS A 127 18.45 -3.17 2.80
C LYS A 127 17.79 -2.98 1.44
N GLN A 128 17.30 -1.77 1.20
CA GLN A 128 16.75 -1.35 -0.09
C GLN A 128 17.77 -0.45 -0.78
N ILE A 129 18.28 -0.87 -1.96
CA ILE A 129 19.39 -0.20 -2.65
C ILE A 129 18.86 0.79 -3.69
N ASN A 130 18.05 0.30 -4.64
CA ASN A 130 17.32 1.10 -5.62
C ASN A 130 15.84 0.84 -5.45
N SER A 131 15.03 1.89 -5.44
CA SER A 131 13.57 1.91 -5.42
C SER A 131 13.15 3.16 -4.68
N ILE A 132 11.98 3.69 -5.03
CA ILE A 132 11.20 4.51 -4.12
C ILE A 132 10.14 3.63 -3.45
N PRO A 133 9.89 3.76 -2.13
CA PRO A 133 8.91 2.92 -1.44
C PRO A 133 7.52 3.06 -2.07
N GLN A 134 6.94 1.94 -2.49
CA GLN A 134 5.58 1.90 -2.99
C GLN A 134 4.60 2.12 -1.82
N GLY A 135 4.11 3.35 -1.68
CA GLY A 135 3.25 3.80 -0.57
C GLY A 135 3.79 4.94 0.28
N ALA A 136 5.01 5.43 0.02
CA ALA A 136 5.46 6.72 0.55
C ALA A 136 4.73 7.87 -0.15
N VAL A 137 4.49 8.97 0.57
CA VAL A 137 3.62 10.05 0.09
C VAL A 137 4.29 10.88 -0.99
N ILE A 138 5.62 11.01 -0.91
CA ILE A 138 6.42 11.75 -1.88
C ILE A 138 6.66 10.94 -3.18
N SER A 139 6.44 9.62 -3.14
CA SER A 139 6.72 8.72 -4.26
C SER A 139 5.99 9.06 -5.55
N PRO A 140 4.69 9.37 -5.55
CA PRO A 140 3.96 9.73 -6.77
C PRO A 140 4.44 11.05 -7.39
N THR A 141 4.81 12.05 -6.58
CA THR A 141 5.31 13.34 -7.09
C THR A 141 6.74 13.22 -7.63
N LEU A 142 7.60 12.44 -6.97
CA LEU A 142 8.92 12.11 -7.51
C LEU A 142 8.79 11.27 -8.79
N GLY A 143 7.81 10.37 -8.84
CA GLY A 143 7.44 9.64 -10.05
C GLY A 143 6.94 10.56 -11.16
N ASN A 144 6.11 11.56 -10.86
CA ASN A 144 5.62 12.52 -11.86
C ASN A 144 6.73 13.37 -12.46
N SER A 145 7.67 13.84 -11.63
CA SER A 145 8.85 14.54 -12.15
C SER A 145 9.74 13.62 -12.99
N THR A 146 9.58 12.29 -12.90
CA THR A 146 10.32 11.26 -13.66
C THR A 146 9.45 10.38 -14.59
N LEU A 147 8.18 10.74 -14.87
CA LEU A 147 7.22 10.07 -15.78
C LEU A 147 6.48 8.80 -15.30
N ILE A 148 6.19 8.59 -14.00
CA ILE A 148 5.61 7.33 -13.52
C ILE A 148 4.41 7.53 -12.58
N GLY A 149 3.27 6.96 -13.01
CA GLY A 149 1.98 6.96 -12.32
C GLY A 149 1.50 5.57 -11.86
N SER A 150 1.31 5.25 -10.57
CA SER A 150 0.51 4.07 -10.15
C SER A 150 -0.43 4.29 -8.96
N ASN A 151 -1.75 4.32 -9.21
CA ASN A 151 -2.77 4.26 -8.17
C ASN A 151 -3.00 2.80 -7.72
N ASN A 152 -2.68 2.47 -6.47
CA ASN A 152 -3.03 1.18 -5.89
C ASN A 152 -4.03 1.35 -4.75
N ARG A 153 -5.20 0.69 -4.90
CA ARG A 153 -6.16 0.46 -3.81
C ARG A 153 -5.56 -0.55 -2.83
N VAL A 154 -5.58 -0.22 -1.54
CA VAL A 154 -4.99 -1.04 -0.47
C VAL A 154 -6.04 -2.04 0.03
N GLU A 155 -5.86 -3.33 -0.27
CA GLU A 155 -6.51 -4.41 0.46
C GLU A 155 -5.54 -4.96 1.51
N THR A 156 -5.82 -4.67 2.79
CA THR A 156 -4.89 -4.86 3.90
C THR A 156 -4.93 -6.27 4.49
N HIS A 157 -3.76 -6.88 4.71
CA HIS A 157 -3.62 -7.92 5.73
C HIS A 157 -3.66 -7.26 7.13
N PRO A 158 -4.34 -7.85 8.12
CA PRO A 158 -4.51 -7.21 9.43
C PRO A 158 -3.15 -7.05 10.13
N PRO A 159 -2.81 -5.84 10.65
CA PRO A 159 -1.60 -5.67 11.45
C PRO A 159 -1.68 -6.48 12.76
N SER A 160 -0.52 -6.78 13.34
CA SER A 160 -0.41 -7.56 14.59
C SER A 160 -1.08 -6.85 15.77
N LEU A 161 -1.02 -5.51 15.79
CA LEU A 161 -1.70 -4.64 16.75
C LEU A 161 -2.70 -3.75 16.01
N ILE A 162 -3.95 -3.74 16.49
CA ILE A 162 -5.02 -2.90 15.94
C ILE A 162 -5.71 -2.18 17.11
N PHE A 163 -5.62 -0.86 17.11
CA PHE A 163 -6.35 0.02 18.02
C PHE A 163 -7.79 0.23 17.54
N ASN A 164 -8.74 0.12 18.47
CA ASN A 164 -10.14 0.45 18.23
C ASN A 164 -10.41 1.89 18.65
N THR A 165 -10.09 2.84 17.77
CA THR A 165 -10.23 4.27 18.02
C THR A 165 -11.67 4.71 18.33
N LYS A 166 -12.68 3.94 17.91
CA LYS A 166 -14.09 4.21 18.25
C LYS A 166 -14.43 4.00 19.73
N LYS A 167 -13.62 3.25 20.46
CA LYS A 167 -13.79 2.97 21.89
C LYS A 167 -12.65 3.55 22.73
N ALA A 168 -11.92 4.53 22.17
CA ALA A 168 -10.78 5.14 22.83
C ALA A 168 -11.22 6.09 23.96
N ASP A 169 -10.49 6.07 25.06
CA ASP A 169 -10.55 7.09 26.10
C ASP A 169 -9.56 8.22 25.75
N TRP A 170 -10.03 9.20 24.97
CA TRP A 170 -9.18 10.30 24.52
C TRP A 170 -8.75 11.24 25.65
N ALA A 171 -9.56 11.37 26.71
CA ALA A 171 -9.22 12.20 27.86
C ALA A 171 -8.02 11.60 28.62
N LYS A 172 -8.06 10.29 28.88
CA LYS A 172 -6.91 9.56 29.45
C LYS A 172 -5.69 9.64 28.54
N PHE A 173 -5.87 9.43 27.23
CA PHE A 173 -4.79 9.51 26.25
C PHE A 173 -4.08 10.87 26.27
N GLN A 174 -4.84 11.97 26.25
CA GLN A 174 -4.30 13.32 26.26
C GLN A 174 -3.63 13.67 27.59
N LYS A 175 -4.19 13.22 28.71
CA LYS A 175 -3.59 13.41 30.04
C LYS A 175 -2.20 12.76 30.12
N LEU A 176 -2.09 11.49 29.72
CA LEU A 176 -0.82 10.75 29.70
C LEU A 176 0.27 11.45 28.85
N LEU A 177 -0.12 12.13 27.77
CA LEU A 177 0.82 12.87 26.92
C LEU A 177 1.16 14.27 27.45
N ASN A 178 0.27 14.93 28.20
CA ASN A 178 0.57 16.17 28.89
C ASN A 178 1.54 15.95 30.05
N ASP A 179 1.37 14.84 30.77
CA ASP A 179 2.21 14.45 31.90
C ASP A 179 3.65 14.06 31.46
N ALA A 180 3.87 13.81 30.16
CA ALA A 180 5.19 13.46 29.61
C ALA A 180 6.21 14.62 29.63
N GLY A 181 5.82 15.82 30.04
CA GLY A 181 6.69 16.99 30.22
C GLY A 181 7.27 17.57 28.92
N PRO A 182 7.70 18.85 28.91
CA PRO A 182 8.36 19.44 27.76
C PRO A 182 9.72 18.78 27.56
N THR A 183 9.99 18.30 26.34
CA THR A 183 11.29 17.73 26.01
C THR A 183 12.21 18.84 25.51
N LYS A 184 13.39 18.99 26.12
CA LYS A 184 14.45 19.85 25.58
C LYS A 184 14.68 19.51 24.10
N ALA A 185 14.76 20.53 23.25
CA ALA A 185 14.93 20.40 21.81
C ALA A 185 16.29 19.75 21.46
N ILE A 186 16.34 18.42 21.51
CA ILE A 186 17.54 17.64 21.17
C ILE A 186 17.12 16.67 20.08
N CYS A 187 17.69 16.84 18.89
CA CYS A 187 17.16 16.25 17.67
C CYS A 187 18.11 15.21 17.09
N ASN A 188 17.83 13.97 17.41
CA ASN A 188 18.48 12.81 16.83
C ASN A 188 17.47 11.65 16.72
N HIS A 189 17.93 10.50 16.23
CA HIS A 189 17.13 9.29 16.14
C HIS A 189 16.44 8.92 17.47
N GLN A 190 17.10 9.18 18.60
CA GLN A 190 16.56 8.91 19.93
C GLN A 190 15.32 9.74 20.25
N HIS A 191 15.30 11.01 19.82
CA HIS A 191 14.15 11.87 20.02
C HIS A 191 12.91 11.39 19.25
N CYS A 192 13.09 10.95 17.99
CA CYS A 192 12.01 10.35 17.22
C CYS A 192 11.49 9.06 17.87
N GLU A 193 12.38 8.22 18.40
CA GLU A 193 11.98 7.03 19.17
C GLU A 193 11.18 7.40 20.42
N ASN A 194 11.62 8.41 21.16
CA ASN A 194 10.92 8.88 22.36
C ASN A 194 9.50 9.34 22.03
N VAL A 195 9.34 10.20 21.01
CA VAL A 195 8.03 10.68 20.56
C VAL A 195 7.10 9.52 20.16
N LEU A 196 7.58 8.58 19.35
CA LEU A 196 6.78 7.43 18.95
C LEU A 196 6.45 6.51 20.13
N ARG A 197 7.39 6.32 21.07
CA ARG A 197 7.19 5.49 22.25
C ARG A 197 6.13 6.07 23.16
N GLU A 198 6.17 7.37 23.44
CA GLU A 198 5.21 8.07 24.28
C GLU A 198 3.79 8.02 23.70
N ILE A 199 3.64 8.28 22.39
CA ILE A 199 2.33 8.12 21.71
C ILE A 199 1.86 6.67 21.85
N LYS A 200 2.75 5.70 21.63
CA LYS A 200 2.39 4.28 21.65
C LYS A 200 2.02 3.79 23.04
N SER A 201 2.74 4.18 24.09
CA SER A 201 2.42 3.81 25.47
C SER A 201 1.08 4.40 25.90
N ALA A 202 0.86 5.69 25.63
CA ALA A 202 -0.43 6.34 25.90
C ALA A 202 -1.58 5.66 25.15
N ALA A 203 -1.38 5.31 23.87
CA ALA A 203 -2.39 4.60 23.07
C ALA A 203 -2.67 3.19 23.58
N LEU A 204 -1.65 2.45 24.04
CA LEU A 204 -1.83 1.11 24.61
C LEU A 204 -2.66 1.13 25.90
N GLU A 205 -2.51 2.18 26.72
CA GLU A 205 -3.23 2.32 27.99
C GLU A 205 -4.64 2.90 27.86
N ALA A 206 -4.88 3.71 26.84
CA ALA A 206 -6.12 4.46 26.67
C ALA A 206 -7.04 3.91 25.57
N ILE A 207 -6.53 3.07 24.66
CA ILE A 207 -7.29 2.59 23.50
C ILE A 207 -7.41 1.06 23.51
N PRO A 208 -8.65 0.51 23.52
CA PRO A 208 -8.86 -0.92 23.40
C PRO A 208 -8.25 -1.49 22.12
N HIS A 209 -7.55 -2.62 22.22
CA HIS A 209 -6.84 -3.21 21.09
C HIS A 209 -6.97 -4.74 21.03
N ASN A 210 -6.75 -5.30 19.84
CA ASN A 210 -6.96 -6.72 19.52
C ASN A 210 -6.14 -7.71 20.38
N GLN A 211 -5.04 -7.29 21.02
CA GLN A 211 -4.28 -8.14 21.94
C GLN A 211 -5.06 -8.43 23.25
N HIS A 212 -5.88 -7.50 23.75
CA HIS A 212 -6.79 -7.75 24.89
C HIS A 212 -7.85 -8.81 24.57
N GLN A 213 -8.35 -8.85 23.33
CA GLN A 213 -9.42 -9.75 22.92
C GLN A 213 -8.95 -11.21 22.74
N ARG A 214 -7.65 -11.46 22.58
CA ARG A 214 -7.11 -12.83 22.48
C ARG A 214 -7.18 -13.61 23.79
N LYS A 215 -7.15 -12.95 24.96
CA LYS A 215 -7.35 -13.63 26.26
C LYS A 215 -8.80 -14.07 26.46
N ILE A 216 -9.78 -13.36 25.90
CA ILE A 216 -11.21 -13.64 26.10
C ILE A 216 -11.75 -14.71 25.11
N ARG A 217 -11.12 -14.86 23.94
CA ARG A 217 -11.61 -15.76 22.87
C ARG A 217 -11.24 -17.24 22.99
N LYS A 218 -10.64 -17.71 24.10
CA LYS A 218 -10.33 -19.13 24.26
C LYS A 218 -11.57 -20.02 24.49
N ASN A 219 -12.72 -19.47 24.89
CA ASN A 219 -13.87 -20.28 25.32
C ASN A 219 -15.13 -20.25 24.45
N ASN A 220 -15.08 -19.78 23.20
CA ASN A 220 -16.24 -19.93 22.30
C ASN A 220 -15.81 -19.99 20.84
N ILE A 221 -15.36 -21.18 20.41
CA ILE A 221 -15.23 -21.52 19.00
C ILE A 221 -16.64 -21.81 18.47
N LYS A 222 -17.40 -20.75 18.15
CA LYS A 222 -18.47 -20.89 17.14
C LYS A 222 -17.78 -21.01 15.80
N TYR A 223 -17.92 -22.18 15.16
CA TYR A 223 -17.47 -22.41 13.80
C TYR A 223 -17.90 -21.25 12.89
N SER A 224 -16.90 -20.49 12.43
CA SER A 224 -17.08 -19.41 11.47
C SER A 224 -17.70 -19.98 10.19
N GLN A 225 -18.99 -19.73 9.97
CA GLN A 225 -19.66 -20.03 8.70
C GLN A 225 -18.87 -19.38 7.56
N THR A 226 -18.30 -20.22 6.71
CA THR A 226 -17.57 -19.80 5.52
C THR A 226 -18.55 -19.22 4.51
N THR A 227 -18.33 -17.95 4.18
CA THR A 227 -18.90 -17.24 3.01
C THR A 227 -20.43 -17.27 2.92
N ASN A 228 -21.08 -16.31 3.58
CA ASN A 228 -22.52 -16.08 3.40
C ASN A 228 -22.76 -15.61 1.95
N LYS A 229 -23.08 -16.54 1.05
CA LYS A 229 -23.44 -16.24 -0.34
C LYS A 229 -24.80 -15.53 -0.28
N TYR A 230 -24.92 -14.37 -0.91
CA TYR A 230 -26.11 -13.52 -0.82
C TYR A 230 -27.44 -14.23 -1.22
N TRP A 231 -27.35 -15.27 -2.04
CA TRP A 231 -28.48 -16.07 -2.52
C TRP A 231 -28.72 -17.36 -1.72
N TRP A 232 -27.93 -17.62 -0.68
CA TRP A 232 -28.01 -18.84 0.11
C TRP A 232 -29.00 -18.68 1.25
N ASP A 233 -30.01 -19.54 1.25
CA ASP A 233 -31.07 -19.57 2.25
C ASP A 233 -31.13 -20.93 2.95
N GLU A 234 -32.05 -21.06 3.91
CA GLU A 234 -32.29 -22.29 4.66
C GLU A 234 -32.70 -23.45 3.75
N THR A 235 -33.42 -23.17 2.66
CA THR A 235 -33.84 -24.19 1.69
C THR A 235 -32.64 -24.82 0.97
N CYS A 236 -31.65 -24.00 0.60
CA CYS A 236 -30.38 -24.45 0.03
C CYS A 236 -29.58 -25.26 1.05
N GLN A 237 -29.56 -24.81 2.31
CA GLN A 237 -28.83 -25.48 3.37
C GLN A 237 -29.38 -26.90 3.63
N ASN A 238 -30.69 -27.03 3.74
CA ASN A 238 -31.37 -28.30 3.98
C ASN A 238 -31.18 -29.27 2.82
N ALA A 239 -31.36 -28.81 1.57
CA ALA A 239 -31.17 -29.65 0.39
C ALA A 239 -29.71 -30.15 0.24
N VAL A 240 -28.71 -29.33 0.60
CA VAL A 240 -27.30 -29.75 0.58
C VAL A 240 -26.95 -30.68 1.74
N ASN A 241 -27.56 -30.50 2.90
CA ASN A 241 -27.40 -31.42 4.03
C ASN A 241 -27.98 -32.80 3.69
N GLU A 242 -29.19 -32.87 3.13
CA GLU A 242 -29.80 -34.12 2.64
C GLU A 242 -28.88 -34.83 1.63
N ARG A 243 -28.31 -34.09 0.66
CA ARG A 243 -27.35 -34.65 -0.30
C ARG A 243 -26.08 -35.20 0.37
N LYS A 244 -25.57 -34.52 1.41
CA LYS A 244 -24.39 -34.99 2.15
C LYS A 244 -24.67 -36.25 2.96
N ILE A 245 -25.86 -36.36 3.55
CA ILE A 245 -26.32 -37.55 4.27
C ILE A 245 -26.40 -38.73 3.30
N ALA A 246 -27.07 -38.56 2.16
CA ALA A 246 -27.18 -39.60 1.13
C ALA A 246 -25.80 -40.00 0.55
N LEU A 247 -24.85 -39.06 0.44
CA LEU A 247 -23.49 -39.40 0.02
C LEU A 247 -22.76 -40.25 1.07
N LYS A 248 -22.91 -39.94 2.36
CA LYS A 248 -22.32 -40.72 3.45
C LYS A 248 -22.88 -42.14 3.49
N GLU A 249 -24.19 -42.29 3.28
CA GLU A 249 -24.85 -43.60 3.19
C GLU A 249 -24.34 -44.41 2.01
N LEU A 250 -24.24 -43.79 0.82
CA LEU A 250 -23.65 -44.42 -0.36
C LEU A 250 -22.19 -44.87 -0.15
N THR A 251 -21.38 -44.07 0.53
CA THR A 251 -19.98 -44.43 0.82
C THR A 251 -19.84 -45.56 1.85
N LYS A 252 -20.85 -45.77 2.71
CA LYS A 252 -20.88 -46.87 3.66
C LYS A 252 -21.37 -48.16 3.01
N ASN A 253 -22.49 -48.08 2.28
CA ASN A 253 -23.17 -49.21 1.68
C ASN A 253 -23.49 -48.90 0.22
N ASN A 254 -22.71 -49.45 -0.71
CA ASN A 254 -22.82 -49.17 -2.15
C ASN A 254 -23.89 -50.05 -2.83
N THR A 255 -25.16 -49.88 -2.45
CA THR A 255 -26.31 -50.58 -3.04
C THR A 255 -26.95 -49.77 -4.15
N GLN A 256 -27.68 -50.43 -5.06
CA GLN A 256 -28.40 -49.76 -6.15
C GLN A 256 -29.43 -48.75 -5.64
N GLU A 257 -30.07 -49.02 -4.50
CA GLU A 257 -30.99 -48.12 -3.81
C GLU A 257 -30.30 -46.85 -3.27
N ASN A 258 -29.10 -47.00 -2.68
CA ASN A 258 -28.34 -45.84 -2.21
C ASN A 258 -27.82 -44.98 -3.36
N ILE A 259 -27.50 -45.60 -4.51
CA ILE A 259 -27.12 -44.90 -5.74
C ILE A 259 -28.30 -44.06 -6.26
N THR A 260 -29.51 -44.64 -6.34
CA THR A 260 -30.70 -43.91 -6.82
C THR A 260 -31.10 -42.79 -5.85
N ASN A 261 -31.08 -43.04 -4.55
CA ASN A 261 -31.35 -42.04 -3.51
C ASN A 261 -30.36 -40.86 -3.59
N PHE A 262 -29.05 -41.13 -3.67
CA PHE A 262 -28.06 -40.07 -3.83
C PHE A 262 -28.27 -39.25 -5.12
N ARG A 263 -28.58 -39.90 -6.25
CA ARG A 263 -28.88 -39.21 -7.52
C ARG A 263 -30.10 -38.28 -7.37
N MET A 264 -31.18 -38.76 -6.76
CA MET A 264 -32.38 -37.95 -6.49
C MET A 264 -32.07 -36.74 -5.60
N LYS A 265 -31.41 -36.95 -4.45
CA LYS A 265 -31.03 -35.87 -3.52
C LYS A 265 -30.05 -34.88 -4.15
N ARG A 266 -29.12 -35.35 -5.00
CA ARG A 266 -28.20 -34.50 -5.77
C ARG A 266 -28.95 -33.61 -6.76
N ASN A 267 -29.91 -34.18 -7.49
CA ASN A 267 -30.71 -33.44 -8.48
C ASN A 267 -31.61 -32.41 -7.78
N LYS A 268 -32.28 -32.79 -6.68
CA LYS A 268 -33.07 -31.88 -5.82
C LYS A 268 -32.23 -30.71 -5.33
N ALA A 269 -31.05 -30.97 -4.75
CA ALA A 269 -30.14 -29.91 -4.30
C ALA A 269 -29.71 -28.98 -5.44
N THR A 270 -29.43 -29.55 -6.62
CA THR A 270 -29.03 -28.76 -7.80
C THR A 270 -30.18 -27.87 -8.30
N ALA A 271 -31.41 -28.39 -8.33
CA ALA A 271 -32.59 -27.65 -8.75
C ALA A 271 -32.91 -26.50 -7.79
N VAL A 272 -32.89 -26.76 -6.47
CA VAL A 272 -33.12 -25.74 -5.43
C VAL A 272 -32.09 -24.62 -5.55
N ILE A 273 -30.79 -24.95 -5.64
CA ILE A 273 -29.71 -23.96 -5.80
C ILE A 273 -29.90 -23.12 -7.07
N LYS A 274 -30.29 -23.72 -8.20
CA LYS A 274 -30.54 -22.98 -9.44
C LYS A 274 -31.74 -22.03 -9.29
N LYS A 275 -32.82 -22.48 -8.66
CA LYS A 275 -34.05 -21.69 -8.44
C LYS A 275 -33.77 -20.48 -7.54
N THR A 276 -33.14 -20.70 -6.38
CA THR A 276 -32.83 -19.63 -5.41
C THR A 276 -31.85 -18.63 -6.00
N LYS A 277 -30.81 -19.09 -6.72
CA LYS A 277 -29.87 -18.22 -7.42
C LYS A 277 -30.56 -17.34 -8.49
N LYS A 278 -31.49 -17.91 -9.27
CA LYS A 278 -32.23 -17.17 -10.30
C LYS A 278 -33.18 -16.13 -9.68
N ALA A 279 -33.85 -16.46 -8.59
CA ALA A 279 -34.71 -15.53 -7.86
C ALA A 279 -33.90 -14.35 -7.28
N ALA A 280 -32.76 -14.65 -6.63
CA ALA A 280 -31.86 -13.63 -6.10
C ALA A 280 -31.30 -12.70 -7.20
N TRP A 281 -31.02 -13.22 -8.40
CA TRP A 281 -30.58 -12.41 -9.54
C TRP A 281 -31.64 -11.42 -10.00
N ARG A 282 -32.88 -11.88 -10.17
CA ARG A 282 -34.00 -11.01 -10.57
C ARG A 282 -34.24 -9.90 -9.54
N ASN A 283 -34.26 -10.26 -8.26
CA ASN A 283 -34.43 -9.28 -7.18
C ASN A 283 -33.29 -8.25 -7.14
N PHE A 284 -32.07 -8.66 -7.48
CA PHE A 284 -30.94 -7.74 -7.54
C PHE A 284 -31.04 -6.79 -8.73
N VAL A 285 -31.27 -7.30 -9.95
CA VAL A 285 -31.37 -6.47 -11.16
C VAL A 285 -32.51 -5.44 -11.03
N ASN A 286 -33.62 -5.82 -10.42
CA ASN A 286 -34.77 -4.93 -10.26
C ASN A 286 -34.55 -3.81 -9.22
N ASN A 287 -33.64 -3.99 -8.26
CA ASN A 287 -33.45 -3.07 -7.14
C ASN A 287 -32.06 -2.41 -7.12
N ILE A 288 -31.24 -2.62 -8.14
CA ILE A 288 -29.87 -2.10 -8.16
C ILE A 288 -29.86 -0.61 -8.51
N ASN A 289 -29.59 0.24 -7.53
CA ASN A 289 -29.20 1.62 -7.79
C ASN A 289 -27.66 1.72 -7.77
N ILE A 290 -27.05 1.67 -8.97
CA ILE A 290 -25.58 1.69 -9.14
C ILE A 290 -24.99 3.04 -8.72
N ARG A 291 -25.76 4.14 -8.80
CA ARG A 291 -25.26 5.49 -8.51
C ARG A 291 -24.97 5.70 -7.03
N ASP A 292 -25.79 5.16 -6.14
CA ASP A 292 -25.69 5.43 -4.70
C ASP A 292 -24.67 4.54 -3.98
N ASN A 293 -24.43 3.32 -4.49
CA ASN A 293 -23.46 2.41 -3.85
C ASN A 293 -22.76 1.45 -4.84
N PRO A 294 -21.83 1.97 -5.66
CA PRO A 294 -21.11 1.18 -6.67
C PRO A 294 -20.35 -0.01 -6.08
N LYS A 295 -19.87 0.11 -4.83
CA LYS A 295 -19.12 -0.95 -4.14
C LYS A 295 -20.01 -2.13 -3.76
N LYS A 296 -21.17 -1.87 -3.15
CA LYS A 296 -22.13 -2.91 -2.74
C LYS A 296 -22.67 -3.67 -3.96
N ALA A 297 -22.97 -2.95 -5.04
CA ALA A 297 -23.32 -3.52 -6.33
C ALA A 297 -22.24 -4.47 -6.86
N TRP A 298 -20.97 -4.04 -6.88
CA TRP A 298 -19.85 -4.86 -7.33
C TRP A 298 -19.60 -6.10 -6.46
N ASP A 299 -19.69 -5.97 -5.13
CA ASP A 299 -19.50 -7.08 -4.19
C ASP A 299 -20.58 -8.16 -4.39
N GLN A 300 -21.83 -7.76 -4.64
CA GLN A 300 -22.94 -8.68 -4.94
C GLN A 300 -22.75 -9.39 -6.29
N ILE A 301 -22.34 -8.67 -7.34
CA ILE A 301 -22.03 -9.26 -8.65
C ILE A 301 -20.93 -10.32 -8.52
N ASN A 302 -19.84 -10.03 -7.80
CA ASN A 302 -18.74 -10.97 -7.60
C ASN A 302 -19.15 -12.22 -6.79
N SER A 303 -19.97 -12.02 -5.76
CA SER A 303 -20.56 -13.11 -4.97
C SER A 303 -21.45 -14.02 -5.82
N MET A 304 -22.27 -13.44 -6.71
CA MET A 304 -23.18 -14.19 -7.60
C MET A 304 -22.46 -14.92 -8.74
N ARG A 305 -21.36 -14.36 -9.25
CA ARG A 305 -20.45 -15.03 -10.20
C ARG A 305 -19.76 -16.25 -9.60
N GLY A 306 -19.87 -16.46 -8.28
CA GLY A 306 -19.22 -17.58 -7.61
C GLY A 306 -17.71 -17.43 -7.59
N THR A 307 -17.19 -16.21 -7.82
CA THR A 307 -15.78 -15.93 -7.56
C THR A 307 -15.57 -16.17 -6.06
N LYS A 308 -14.88 -17.26 -5.71
CA LYS A 308 -14.53 -17.55 -4.32
C LYS A 308 -13.93 -16.26 -3.76
N LEU A 309 -14.43 -15.80 -2.59
CA LEU A 309 -13.72 -14.80 -1.79
C LEU A 309 -12.27 -15.26 -1.74
N LYS A 310 -11.40 -14.50 -2.41
CA LYS A 310 -10.02 -14.90 -2.66
C LYS A 310 -9.41 -15.22 -1.30
N SER A 311 -8.80 -16.38 -1.16
CA SER A 311 -8.03 -16.68 0.05
C SER A 311 -7.05 -15.54 0.28
N LYS A 312 -7.21 -14.82 1.39
CA LYS A 312 -6.29 -13.76 1.81
C LYS A 312 -4.94 -14.32 2.28
N LYS A 313 -4.75 -15.65 2.27
CA LYS A 313 -3.49 -16.27 2.68
C LYS A 313 -2.58 -16.43 1.46
N VAL A 314 -1.33 -16.04 1.64
CA VAL A 314 -0.24 -16.31 0.68
C VAL A 314 -0.14 -17.82 0.49
N ALA A 315 -0.16 -18.27 -0.77
CA ALA A 315 -0.07 -19.69 -1.11
C ALA A 315 1.29 -20.27 -0.68
N SER A 316 1.42 -21.59 -0.65
CA SER A 316 2.74 -22.21 -0.56
C SER A 316 3.55 -21.78 -1.78
N LEU A 317 4.77 -21.30 -1.54
CA LEU A 317 5.63 -20.75 -2.58
C LEU A 317 6.67 -21.79 -2.99
N GLU A 318 6.95 -21.87 -4.29
CA GLU A 318 7.98 -22.75 -4.84
C GLU A 318 9.36 -22.09 -4.70
N ASN A 319 10.30 -22.79 -4.08
CA ASN A 319 11.70 -22.37 -4.08
C ASN A 319 12.38 -22.99 -5.30
N GLN A 320 12.59 -22.18 -6.34
CA GLN A 320 13.16 -22.62 -7.62
C GLN A 320 14.59 -23.19 -7.48
N ASN A 321 15.31 -22.87 -6.39
CA ASN A 321 16.72 -23.28 -6.22
C ASN A 321 16.90 -24.57 -5.40
N ASN A 322 15.85 -25.15 -4.79
CA ASN A 322 16.03 -26.26 -3.83
C ASN A 322 14.89 -27.30 -3.78
N SER A 323 13.96 -27.28 -4.75
CA SER A 323 12.80 -28.21 -4.84
C SER A 323 11.90 -28.28 -3.58
N LYS A 324 12.09 -27.39 -2.59
CA LYS A 324 11.36 -27.33 -1.33
C LYS A 324 10.30 -26.23 -1.38
N PHE A 325 9.07 -26.56 -0.96
CA PHE A 325 7.98 -25.59 -0.86
C PHE A 325 8.04 -24.83 0.47
N ALA A 326 7.96 -23.50 0.41
CA ALA A 326 7.75 -22.68 1.59
C ALA A 326 6.28 -22.76 2.03
N ALA A 327 5.98 -23.67 2.96
CA ALA A 327 4.62 -23.93 3.45
C ALA A 327 4.25 -23.07 4.67
N ASN A 328 5.20 -22.81 5.57
CA ASN A 328 4.98 -21.99 6.76
C ASN A 328 5.07 -20.48 6.42
N ASP A 329 4.48 -19.63 7.27
CA ASP A 329 4.42 -18.19 7.02
C ASP A 329 5.80 -17.50 7.13
N LYS A 330 6.73 -18.07 7.91
CA LYS A 330 8.08 -17.51 8.10
C LYS A 330 8.95 -17.70 6.85
N ASP A 331 8.96 -18.90 6.29
CA ASP A 331 9.71 -19.26 5.09
C ASP A 331 9.13 -18.54 3.86
N LYS A 332 7.79 -18.39 3.80
CA LYS A 332 7.15 -17.56 2.76
C LYS A 332 7.60 -16.11 2.85
N ALA A 333 7.63 -15.54 4.05
CA ALA A 333 8.09 -14.18 4.27
C ALA A 333 9.57 -14.02 3.86
N GLU A 334 10.42 -14.98 4.21
CA GLU A 334 11.85 -14.95 3.87
C GLU A 334 12.08 -15.06 2.36
N LEU A 335 11.38 -15.97 1.68
CA LEU A 335 11.50 -16.17 0.23
C LEU A 335 11.07 -14.93 -0.55
N LEU A 336 9.93 -14.33 -0.19
CA LEU A 336 9.48 -13.08 -0.79
C LEU A 336 10.40 -11.91 -0.46
N CYS A 337 10.98 -11.87 0.75
CA CYS A 337 11.93 -10.84 1.14
C CYS A 337 13.19 -10.87 0.27
N LYS A 338 13.77 -12.06 0.06
CA LYS A 338 14.91 -12.26 -0.84
C LYS A 338 14.60 -11.82 -2.27
N GLN A 339 13.40 -12.13 -2.76
CA GLN A 339 12.99 -11.71 -4.11
C GLN A 339 12.86 -10.19 -4.23
N PHE A 340 12.24 -9.53 -3.25
CA PHE A 340 12.12 -8.07 -3.27
C PHE A 340 13.48 -7.37 -3.07
N GLU A 341 14.40 -7.96 -2.30
CA GLU A 341 15.78 -7.49 -2.18
C GLU A 341 16.51 -7.57 -3.54
N TYR A 342 16.38 -8.70 -4.24
CA TYR A 342 16.96 -8.89 -5.57
C TYR A 342 16.42 -7.85 -6.57
N ILE A 343 15.10 -7.63 -6.62
CA ILE A 343 14.48 -6.63 -7.51
C ILE A 343 15.02 -5.22 -7.23
N SER A 344 15.28 -4.91 -5.97
CA SER A 344 15.82 -3.61 -5.52
C SER A 344 17.35 -3.48 -5.72
N SER A 345 18.05 -4.59 -6.02
CA SER A 345 19.51 -4.60 -6.14
C SER A 345 20.00 -4.10 -7.51
N ASP A 346 21.26 -3.64 -7.55
CA ASP A 346 21.93 -3.29 -8.80
C ASP A 346 22.07 -4.50 -9.75
N GLY A 347 22.05 -5.73 -9.23
CA GLY A 347 22.17 -6.95 -10.03
C GLY A 347 21.00 -7.20 -10.98
N ASN A 348 19.89 -6.47 -10.84
CA ASN A 348 18.76 -6.52 -11.76
C ASN A 348 18.89 -5.52 -12.93
N LEU A 349 19.88 -4.62 -12.91
CA LEU A 349 20.07 -3.60 -13.95
C LEU A 349 20.89 -4.14 -15.14
N GLU A 350 20.61 -3.64 -16.35
CA GLU A 350 21.39 -3.96 -17.55
C GLU A 350 22.83 -3.42 -17.45
N PRO A 351 23.86 -4.14 -17.93
CA PRO A 351 25.25 -3.69 -17.88
C PRO A 351 25.48 -2.33 -18.54
N GLU A 352 24.85 -2.07 -19.69
CA GLU A 352 24.91 -0.78 -20.40
C GLU A 352 24.34 0.36 -19.53
N PHE A 353 23.22 0.11 -18.83
CA PHE A 353 22.65 1.07 -17.90
C PHE A 353 23.54 1.31 -16.68
N MET A 354 24.27 0.29 -16.22
CA MET A 354 25.24 0.42 -15.12
C MET A 354 26.40 1.35 -15.49
N GLU A 355 26.83 1.35 -16.75
CA GLU A 355 27.86 2.28 -17.23
C GLU A 355 27.36 3.73 -17.23
N ILE A 356 26.14 3.97 -17.72
CA ILE A 356 25.46 5.28 -17.65
C ILE A 356 25.34 5.75 -16.20
N LYS A 357 24.91 4.85 -15.30
CA LYS A 357 24.79 5.12 -13.86
C LYS A 357 26.12 5.51 -13.23
N ASN A 358 27.20 4.82 -13.59
CA ASN A 358 28.54 5.09 -13.07
C ASN A 358 29.12 6.40 -13.62
N LYS A 359 28.89 6.71 -14.89
CA LYS A 359 29.29 7.99 -15.51
C LYS A 359 28.60 9.18 -14.84
N ALA A 360 27.29 9.08 -14.65
CA ALA A 360 26.51 10.13 -13.98
C ALA A 360 26.88 10.30 -12.49
N LYS A 361 27.26 9.22 -11.79
CA LYS A 361 27.85 9.33 -10.45
C LYS A 361 29.12 10.18 -10.46
N LYS A 362 30.00 10.03 -11.46
CA LYS A 362 31.20 10.87 -11.61
C LYS A 362 30.84 12.34 -11.92
N ASP A 363 29.87 12.58 -12.81
CA ASP A 363 29.44 13.93 -13.18
C ASP A 363 28.74 14.68 -12.03
N LYS A 364 28.03 13.96 -11.14
CA LYS A 364 27.45 14.51 -9.91
C LYS A 364 28.50 15.23 -9.05
N TYR A 365 29.69 14.66 -8.91
CA TYR A 365 30.76 15.28 -8.12
C TYR A 365 31.32 16.54 -8.78
N LYS A 366 31.33 16.62 -10.13
CA LYS A 366 31.71 17.85 -10.87
C LYS A 366 30.66 18.96 -10.76
N LEU A 367 29.38 18.62 -10.78
CA LEU A 367 28.26 19.59 -10.67
C LEU A 367 28.07 20.16 -9.25
N LEU A 368 28.53 19.45 -8.21
CA LEU A 368 28.51 19.94 -6.82
C LEU A 368 29.58 21.00 -6.54
N ALA A 369 30.66 21.02 -7.33
CA ALA A 369 31.79 21.94 -7.13
C ALA A 369 31.60 23.34 -7.73
N LYS A 370 30.52 23.60 -8.48
CA LYS A 370 30.39 24.80 -9.35
C LYS A 370 29.31 25.82 -8.98
N GLU A 371 28.56 25.67 -7.89
CA GLU A 371 27.46 26.60 -7.59
C GLU A 371 27.61 27.32 -6.26
N VAL A 372 27.73 28.65 -6.37
CA VAL A 372 27.49 29.61 -5.30
C VAL A 372 26.02 30.01 -5.35
N CYS A 373 25.29 29.81 -4.25
CA CYS A 373 23.86 30.08 -4.13
C CYS A 373 23.54 31.58 -4.31
N ARG A 374 22.67 31.92 -5.27
CA ARG A 374 21.95 33.21 -5.27
C ARG A 374 20.82 33.16 -4.24
N TYR A 375 20.81 34.14 -3.33
CA TYR A 375 19.82 34.37 -2.29
C TYR A 375 18.45 34.69 -2.90
N ASN A 376 17.65 33.66 -3.12
CA ASN A 376 16.20 33.78 -3.18
C ASN A 376 15.67 32.67 -2.28
N ILE A 377 14.95 33.05 -1.20
CA ILE A 377 14.41 32.11 -0.22
C ILE A 377 13.17 31.49 -0.85
N ASP A 378 13.35 30.34 -1.50
CA ASP A 378 12.21 29.60 -2.05
C ASP A 378 11.28 29.15 -0.93
N TYR A 379 9.97 29.39 -1.06
CA TYR A 379 8.94 29.05 -0.06
C TYR A 379 9.06 27.60 0.45
N TYR A 380 9.40 26.68 -0.44
CA TYR A 380 9.51 25.26 -0.08
C TYR A 380 10.62 24.98 0.95
N ASN A 381 11.57 25.89 1.16
CA ASN A 381 12.68 25.78 2.12
C ASN A 381 12.38 26.39 3.51
N LEU A 382 11.22 27.01 3.72
CA LEU A 382 10.88 27.62 5.02
C LEU A 382 10.77 26.57 6.15
N PRO A 383 10.81 26.97 7.43
CA PRO A 383 10.43 26.08 8.53
C PRO A 383 9.00 25.55 8.35
N ILE A 384 8.76 24.33 8.81
CA ILE A 384 7.43 23.72 8.91
C ILE A 384 6.65 24.43 10.01
N SER A 385 5.37 24.68 9.75
CA SER A 385 4.44 25.29 10.70
C SER A 385 3.49 24.27 11.33
N LEU A 386 2.93 24.60 12.50
CA LEU A 386 1.89 23.79 13.13
C LEU A 386 0.64 23.68 12.25
N LYS A 387 0.32 24.75 11.51
CA LYS A 387 -0.81 24.81 10.57
C LYS A 387 -0.70 23.73 9.49
N GLU A 388 0.49 23.56 8.90
CA GLU A 388 0.72 22.51 7.89
C GLU A 388 0.53 21.09 8.44
N ILE A 389 0.94 20.85 9.69
CA ILE A 389 0.71 19.57 10.38
C ILE A 389 -0.79 19.33 10.54
N GLN A 390 -1.52 20.33 11.06
CA GLN A 390 -2.95 20.22 11.30
C GLN A 390 -3.74 20.00 10.00
N GLU A 391 -3.46 20.79 8.96
CA GLU A 391 -4.06 20.63 7.64
C GLU A 391 -3.84 19.24 7.05
N VAL A 392 -2.68 18.62 7.29
CA VAL A 392 -2.44 17.24 6.84
C VAL A 392 -3.28 16.26 7.66
N LEU A 393 -3.34 16.40 8.97
CA LEU A 393 -4.07 15.48 9.85
C LEU A 393 -5.58 15.51 9.59
N ASP A 394 -6.15 16.69 9.32
CA ASP A 394 -7.59 16.85 9.08
C ASP A 394 -8.06 16.26 7.75
N ASN A 395 -7.17 16.23 6.75
CA ASN A 395 -7.51 15.82 5.39
C ASN A 395 -7.11 14.38 5.03
N LYS A 396 -6.50 13.62 5.96
CA LYS A 396 -5.98 12.28 5.66
C LYS A 396 -7.06 11.19 5.78
N LYS A 397 -7.20 10.42 4.69
CA LYS A 397 -8.02 9.20 4.66
C LYS A 397 -7.40 8.10 5.52
N LYS A 398 -8.25 7.20 6.03
CA LYS A 398 -7.83 6.02 6.80
C LYS A 398 -6.88 5.15 5.97
N SER A 399 -5.75 4.77 6.56
CA SER A 399 -4.71 3.92 5.97
C SER A 399 -4.18 2.95 7.03
N ALA A 400 -3.61 1.84 6.58
CA ALA A 400 -2.91 0.91 7.46
C ALA A 400 -1.63 1.54 8.04
N PRO A 401 -1.39 1.42 9.35
CA PRO A 401 -0.19 1.94 10.00
C PRO A 401 1.04 1.10 9.73
N GLY A 402 2.20 1.72 9.97
CA GLY A 402 3.47 1.03 10.02
C GLY A 402 3.58 0.10 11.23
N GLU A 403 4.80 -0.30 11.54
CA GLU A 403 5.08 -1.23 12.66
C GLU A 403 4.66 -0.67 14.03
N ASP A 404 4.69 0.66 14.20
CA ASP A 404 4.29 1.36 15.41
C ASP A 404 2.78 1.24 15.73
N ALA A 405 1.96 0.85 14.74
CA ALA A 405 0.50 0.82 14.79
C ALA A 405 -0.18 2.18 15.05
N ILE A 406 0.57 3.27 15.08
CA ILE A 406 0.07 4.62 15.31
C ILE A 406 -0.63 5.09 14.03
N THR A 407 -1.90 5.49 14.13
CA THR A 407 -2.71 5.96 13.00
C THR A 407 -2.75 7.48 12.93
N TYR A 408 -3.14 8.05 11.77
CA TYR A 408 -3.38 9.50 11.66
C TYR A 408 -4.39 10.01 12.69
N GLU A 409 -5.41 9.20 13.00
CA GLU A 409 -6.42 9.52 14.02
C GLU A 409 -5.79 9.63 15.41
N ILE A 410 -4.91 8.71 15.79
CA ILE A 410 -4.17 8.78 17.07
C ILE A 410 -3.27 10.02 17.13
N ILE A 411 -2.58 10.35 16.03
CA ILE A 411 -1.74 11.55 15.95
C ILE A 411 -2.58 12.83 16.09
N ASN A 412 -3.75 12.88 15.44
CA ASN A 412 -4.62 14.06 15.50
C ASN A 412 -5.17 14.33 16.91
N GLN A 413 -5.35 13.28 17.71
CA GLN A 413 -5.84 13.34 19.09
C GLN A 413 -4.77 13.70 20.13
N THR A 414 -3.51 13.90 19.72
CA THR A 414 -2.45 14.39 20.62
C THR A 414 -2.75 15.82 21.10
N PRO A 415 -2.41 16.17 22.36
CA PRO A 415 -2.70 17.51 22.88
C PRO A 415 -1.82 18.58 22.19
N PRO A 416 -2.22 19.87 22.23
CA PRO A 416 -1.48 20.95 21.55
C PRO A 416 -0.01 21.05 21.95
N SER A 417 0.30 20.88 23.24
CA SER A 417 1.66 20.79 23.80
C SER A 417 2.50 19.72 23.08
N PHE A 418 1.91 18.55 22.84
CA PHE A 418 2.56 17.44 22.17
C PHE A 418 2.68 17.67 20.65
N LYS A 419 1.72 18.35 20.03
CA LYS A 419 1.83 18.77 18.62
C LYS A 419 3.00 19.74 18.41
N LEU A 420 3.32 20.60 19.37
CA LEU A 420 4.54 21.43 19.34
C LEU A 420 5.81 20.58 19.44
N LYS A 421 5.81 19.50 20.22
CA LYS A 421 6.92 18.54 20.26
C LYS A 421 7.10 17.82 18.92
N ILE A 422 6.00 17.43 18.26
CA ILE A 422 6.04 16.88 16.89
C ILE A 422 6.58 17.90 15.89
N LEU A 423 6.16 19.18 15.99
CA LEU A 423 6.64 20.27 15.15
C LEU A 423 8.14 20.47 15.30
N ALA A 424 8.66 20.48 16.53
CA ALA A 424 10.09 20.58 16.80
C ALA A 424 10.87 19.43 16.16
N LEU A 425 10.38 18.18 16.31
CA LEU A 425 10.96 17.02 15.65
C LEU A 425 10.99 17.19 14.12
N PHE A 426 9.88 17.61 13.51
CA PHE A 426 9.79 17.79 12.06
C PHE A 426 10.74 18.86 11.55
N ASN A 427 10.79 20.03 12.20
CA ASN A 427 11.71 21.09 11.82
C ASN A 427 13.16 20.69 11.96
N ALA A 428 13.50 19.91 12.98
CA ALA A 428 14.87 19.45 13.12
C ALA A 428 15.26 18.40 12.08
N ILE A 429 14.35 17.47 11.73
CA ILE A 429 14.55 16.56 10.60
C ILE A 429 14.70 17.36 9.30
N TRP A 430 13.89 18.39 9.12
CA TRP A 430 13.89 19.25 7.94
C TRP A 430 15.21 20.00 7.76
N ILE A 431 15.69 20.66 8.83
CA ILE A 431 16.94 21.44 8.83
C ILE A 431 18.16 20.53 8.69
N SER A 432 18.23 19.45 9.49
CA SER A 432 19.39 18.54 9.46
C SER A 432 19.40 17.60 8.24
N SER A 433 18.25 17.42 7.58
CA SER A 433 18.00 16.36 6.60
C SER A 433 18.31 14.95 7.12
N ASN A 434 18.42 14.76 8.44
CA ASN A 434 18.67 13.47 9.05
C ASN A 434 17.36 12.76 9.37
N ILE A 435 16.90 11.94 8.43
CA ILE A 435 15.61 11.25 8.53
C ILE A 435 15.74 10.01 9.43
N PRO A 436 14.88 9.86 10.46
CA PRO A 436 14.96 8.77 11.41
C PRO A 436 14.79 7.37 10.80
N LYS A 437 15.48 6.37 11.39
CA LYS A 437 15.38 4.97 10.95
C LYS A 437 13.93 4.45 10.97
N GLN A 438 13.11 4.94 11.88
CA GLN A 438 11.68 4.60 12.02
C GLN A 438 10.86 5.08 10.80
N PHE A 439 11.28 6.16 10.15
CA PHE A 439 10.64 6.68 8.94
C PHE A 439 11.21 6.01 7.67
N LYS A 440 12.42 5.44 7.77
CA LYS A 440 13.11 4.70 6.71
C LYS A 440 12.79 3.21 6.67
N HIS A 441 12.25 2.66 7.76
CA HIS A 441 11.84 1.26 7.83
C HIS A 441 10.43 1.05 7.27
N ALA A 442 10.24 -0.02 6.48
CA ALA A 442 8.95 -0.39 5.93
C ALA A 442 8.61 -1.86 6.23
N VAL A 443 7.37 -2.11 6.64
CA VAL A 443 6.84 -3.47 6.63
C VAL A 443 6.08 -3.73 5.33
N VAL A 444 6.63 -4.60 4.51
CA VAL A 444 6.11 -4.95 3.19
C VAL A 444 5.06 -6.05 3.30
N ILE A 445 3.88 -5.78 2.74
CA ILE A 445 2.78 -6.73 2.63
C ILE A 445 2.70 -7.19 1.17
N PRO A 446 2.89 -8.49 0.89
CA PRO A 446 2.84 -9.01 -0.48
C PRO A 446 1.38 -9.16 -0.93
N ILE A 447 1.00 -8.46 -2.00
CA ILE A 447 -0.34 -8.55 -2.60
C ILE A 447 -0.28 -9.32 -3.92
N TYR A 448 -1.04 -10.41 -4.01
CA TYR A 448 -1.09 -11.24 -5.22
C TYR A 448 -1.75 -10.52 -6.41
N LYS A 449 -1.09 -10.55 -7.58
CA LYS A 449 -1.57 -10.04 -8.86
C LYS A 449 -2.55 -11.04 -9.49
N GLN A 450 -3.71 -10.56 -9.90
CA GLN A 450 -4.73 -11.43 -10.51
C GLN A 450 -4.22 -12.00 -11.84
N GLY A 451 -4.52 -13.27 -12.12
CA GLY A 451 -4.16 -13.95 -13.38
C GLY A 451 -2.72 -14.47 -13.47
N LYS A 452 -1.91 -14.38 -12.42
CA LYS A 452 -0.53 -14.93 -12.36
C LYS A 452 -0.49 -16.26 -11.59
N ASP A 453 0.64 -16.96 -11.54
CA ASP A 453 0.75 -18.15 -10.68
C ASP A 453 0.95 -17.73 -9.21
N LYS A 454 0.09 -18.20 -8.31
CA LYS A 454 0.19 -17.91 -6.87
C LYS A 454 1.42 -18.54 -6.21
N LYS A 455 1.95 -19.62 -6.78
CA LYS A 455 3.09 -20.33 -6.23
C LYS A 455 4.42 -19.70 -6.62
N ASP A 456 4.43 -18.92 -7.69
CA ASP A 456 5.61 -18.22 -8.18
C ASP A 456 5.88 -16.94 -7.34
N PRO A 457 6.97 -16.89 -6.55
CA PRO A 457 7.40 -15.67 -5.88
C PRO A 457 7.97 -14.63 -6.87
N GLY A 458 8.35 -15.06 -8.08
CA GLY A 458 9.06 -14.33 -9.12
C GLY A 458 10.37 -15.03 -9.47
N THR A 459 10.63 -15.22 -10.76
CA THR A 459 11.88 -15.80 -11.28
C THR A 459 13.11 -14.95 -10.94
N GLN A 460 14.23 -15.62 -10.63
CA GLN A 460 15.58 -15.05 -10.53
C GLN A 460 16.34 -15.12 -11.86
N THR A 461 15.80 -15.83 -12.85
CA THR A 461 16.43 -16.03 -14.15
C THR A 461 15.97 -14.97 -15.15
N ARG A 462 16.94 -14.31 -15.78
CA ARG A 462 16.78 -13.61 -17.05
C ARG A 462 16.58 -14.70 -18.11
N ASP A 463 15.43 -14.69 -18.77
CA ASP A 463 15.28 -15.29 -20.10
C ASP A 463 15.62 -14.21 -21.13
#